data_AF-A0A975HMD0-F1
#
_entry.id   AF-A0A975HMD0-F1
#
_cell.length_a   1.000
_cell.length_b   1.000
_cell.length_c   1.000
_cell.angle_alpha   90.00
_cell.angle_beta   90.00
_cell.angle_gamma   90.00
#
_symmetry.space_group_name_H-M   'P 1'
#
loop_
_entity.id
_entity.type
_entity.pdbx_description
1 polymer ?
#
loop_
_entity_poly.entity_id
_entity_poly.type
_entity_poly.pdbx_seq_one_letter_code
_entity_poly.pdbx_strand_id
1 'polypeptide(L)'
;MESVNVLMSSMIRAFQHADAVFFIGFGLFFLAVWFLPSLLALAFNRKHLGKIALLNIPAGVSWVAWLALLVWAVTGKISNKLASKEHLKKVQ
;
A
#
# COMPACT_ATOMS: atom_id res chain seq x y z
N MET A 1 26.18 22.29 17.32
CA MET A 1 27.10 21.45 16.51
C MET A 1 27.33 20.10 17.20
N GLU A 2 27.73 20.05 18.48
CA GLU A 2 28.00 18.79 19.19
C GLU A 2 26.78 17.87 19.38
N SER A 3 25.61 18.41 19.71
CA SER A 3 24.38 17.62 19.88
C SER A 3 23.95 16.87 18.61
N VAL A 4 24.15 17.49 17.45
CA VAL A 4 23.90 16.86 16.14
C VAL A 4 24.89 15.73 15.90
N ASN A 5 26.16 15.90 16.27
CA ASN A 5 27.18 14.84 16.15
C ASN A 5 26.90 13.65 17.08
N VAL A 6 26.41 13.90 18.31
CA VAL A 6 25.98 12.86 19.24
C VAL A 6 24.76 12.10 18.71
N LEU A 7 23.76 12.80 18.18
CA LEU A 7 22.60 12.17 17.54
C LEU A 7 23.04 11.32 16.35
N MET A 8 23.88 11.85 15.47
CA MET A 8 24.33 11.17 14.26
C MET A 8 25.15 9.91 14.58
N SER A 9 26.08 10.01 15.53
CA SER A 9 26.86 8.85 16.00
C SER A 9 25.99 7.79 16.70
N SER A 10 24.94 8.20 17.40
CA SER A 10 23.97 7.28 18.02
C SER A 10 23.15 6.53 16.96
N MET A 11 22.69 7.21 15.91
CA MET A 11 21.99 6.60 14.78
C MET A 11 22.88 5.61 14.01
N ILE A 12 24.14 5.99 13.76
CA ILE A 12 25.12 5.13 13.08
C ILE A 12 25.38 3.86 13.88
N ARG A 13 25.55 3.95 15.21
CA ARG A 13 25.72 2.78 16.08
C ARG A 13 24.49 1.86 16.05
N ALA A 14 23.28 2.43 16.05
CA ALA A 14 22.05 1.65 15.94
C ALA A 14 21.95 0.91 14.60
N PHE A 15 22.35 1.55 13.50
CA PHE A 15 22.41 0.91 12.18
C PHE A 15 23.51 -0.15 12.07
N GLN A 16 24.65 0.02 12.73
CA GLN A 16 25.73 -0.98 12.75
C GLN A 16 25.35 -2.25 13.52
N HIS A 17 24.42 -2.15 14.46
CA HIS A 17 23.83 -3.29 15.16
C HIS A 17 22.61 -3.89 14.44
N ALA A 18 22.20 -3.34 13.29
CA ALA A 18 21.08 -3.90 12.54
C ALA A 18 21.48 -5.22 11.86
N ASP A 19 20.91 -6.32 12.36
CA ASP A 19 21.14 -7.65 11.80
C ASP A 19 20.47 -7.83 10.43
N ALA A 20 20.95 -8.81 9.65
CA ALA A 20 20.37 -9.15 8.34
C ALA A 20 18.85 -9.46 8.43
N VAL A 21 18.40 -10.05 9.53
CA VAL A 21 16.98 -10.33 9.80
C VAL A 21 16.17 -9.04 9.92
N PHE A 22 16.74 -7.98 10.52
CA PHE A 22 16.09 -6.68 10.60
C PHE A 22 15.89 -6.09 9.20
N PHE A 23 16.91 -6.14 8.34
CA PHE A 23 16.78 -5.65 6.97
C PHE A 23 15.76 -6.45 6.14
N ILE A 24 15.74 -7.77 6.27
CA ILE A 24 14.76 -8.63 5.59
C ILE A 24 13.34 -8.34 6.10
N GLY A 25 13.16 -8.28 7.42
CA GLY A 25 11.87 -7.99 8.05
C GLY A 25 11.37 -6.59 7.71
N PHE A 26 12.24 -5.58 7.80
CA PHE A 26 11.94 -4.21 7.40
C PHE A 26 11.64 -4.11 5.91
N GLY A 27 12.41 -4.76 5.05
CA GLY A 27 12.17 -4.79 3.60
C GLY A 27 10.82 -5.42 3.27
N LEU A 28 10.48 -6.54 3.91
CA LEU A 28 9.19 -7.19 3.72
C LEU A 28 8.03 -6.34 4.24
N PHE A 29 8.19 -5.73 5.42
CA PHE A 29 7.20 -4.81 5.97
C PHE A 29 7.01 -3.58 5.07
N PHE A 30 8.11 -3.00 4.60
CA PHE A 30 8.10 -1.87 3.68
C PHE A 30 7.40 -2.24 2.37
N LEU A 31 7.70 -3.40 1.79
CA LEU A 31 6.99 -3.89 0.61
C LEU A 31 5.50 -4.12 0.90
N ALA A 32 5.15 -4.69 2.06
CA ALA A 32 3.77 -4.93 2.44
C ALA A 32 2.98 -3.62 2.59
N VAL A 33 3.58 -2.58 3.18
CA VAL A 33 2.98 -1.24 3.30
C VAL A 33 2.93 -0.55 1.94
N TRP A 34 4.01 -0.61 1.16
CA TRP A 34 4.06 0.01 -0.17
C TRP A 34 3.03 -0.60 -1.12
N PHE A 35 2.83 -1.93 -1.06
CA PHE A 35 1.83 -2.67 -1.83
C PHE A 35 0.50 -2.87 -1.10
N LEU A 36 0.28 -2.19 0.03
CA LEU A 36 -0.96 -2.27 0.79
C LEU A 36 -2.22 -2.01 -0.07
N PRO A 37 -2.26 -0.98 -0.95
CA PRO A 37 -3.42 -0.74 -1.80
C PRO A 37 -3.70 -1.90 -2.76
N SER A 38 -2.64 -2.54 -3.27
CA SER A 38 -2.73 -3.72 -4.14
C SER A 38 -3.22 -4.94 -3.37
N LEU A 39 -2.77 -5.12 -2.12
CA LEU A 39 -3.25 -6.19 -1.23
C LEU A 39 -4.74 -6.02 -0.92
N LEU A 40 -5.18 -4.79 -0.60
CA LEU A 40 -6.60 -4.49 -0.40
C LEU A 40 -7.41 -4.76 -1.67
N ALA A 41 -6.89 -4.37 -2.83
CA ALA A 41 -7.53 -4.68 -4.11
C ALA A 41 -7.64 -6.19 -4.35
N LEU A 42 -6.69 -6.99 -3.87
CA LEU A 42 -6.75 -8.45 -3.97
C LEU A 42 -7.89 -9.05 -3.15
N ALA A 43 -8.12 -8.52 -1.95
CA ALA A 43 -9.18 -8.95 -1.05
C ALA A 43 -10.58 -8.45 -1.50
N PHE A 44 -10.67 -7.21 -1.96
CA PHE A 44 -11.96 -6.56 -2.23
C PHE A 44 -12.36 -6.52 -3.70
N ASN A 45 -11.41 -6.54 -4.65
CA ASN A 45 -11.70 -6.32 -6.06
C ASN A 45 -10.72 -7.00 -7.03
N ARG A 46 -10.76 -8.34 -7.11
CA ARG A 46 -9.88 -9.12 -8.01
C ARG A 46 -9.96 -8.71 -9.48
N LYS A 47 -11.09 -8.12 -9.94
CA LYS A 47 -11.26 -7.66 -11.33
C LYS A 47 -10.48 -6.39 -11.66
N HIS A 48 -10.22 -5.52 -10.66
CA HIS A 48 -9.51 -4.26 -10.87
C HIS A 48 -8.08 -4.27 -10.31
N LEU A 49 -7.64 -5.41 -9.79
CA LEU A 49 -6.29 -5.66 -9.27
C LEU A 49 -5.19 -5.15 -10.20
N GLY A 50 -5.23 -5.52 -11.48
CA GLY A 50 -4.19 -5.16 -12.44
C GLY A 50 -4.05 -3.65 -12.62
N LYS A 51 -5.17 -2.90 -12.57
CA LYS A 51 -5.16 -1.44 -12.70
C LYS A 51 -4.59 -0.78 -11.44
N ILE A 52 -5.00 -1.24 -10.26
CA ILE A 52 -4.53 -0.70 -8.97
C ILE A 52 -3.04 -1.01 -8.78
N ALA A 53 -2.59 -2.22 -9.13
CA ALA A 53 -1.17 -2.60 -9.06
C ALA A 53 -0.30 -1.79 -10.03
N LEU A 54 -0.79 -1.53 -11.25
CA LEU A 54 -0.08 -0.70 -12.22
C LEU A 54 0.02 0.75 -11.75
N LEU A 55 -1.04 1.31 -11.18
CA LEU A 55 -1.03 2.65 -10.59
C LEU A 55 -0.24 2.72 -9.28
N ASN A 56 0.00 1.60 -8.61
CA ASN A 56 0.79 1.59 -7.39
C ASN A 56 2.27 1.97 -7.63
N ILE A 57 2.78 1.71 -8.85
CA ILE A 57 4.14 2.10 -9.26
C ILE A 57 4.31 3.64 -9.25
N PRO A 58 3.46 4.44 -9.93
CA PRO A 58 3.52 5.90 -9.82
C PRO A 58 2.96 6.46 -8.50
N ALA A 59 2.08 5.73 -7.79
CA ALA A 59 1.56 6.18 -6.50
C ALA A 59 2.64 6.26 -5.41
N GLY A 60 3.75 5.54 -5.56
CA GLY A 60 4.93 5.68 -4.72
C GLY A 60 5.53 7.09 -4.69
N VAL A 61 5.25 7.91 -5.70
CA VAL A 61 5.77 9.27 -5.84
C VAL A 61 4.87 10.31 -5.14
N SER A 62 3.63 9.94 -4.77
CA SER A 62 2.66 10.85 -4.18
C SER A 62 1.80 10.19 -3.11
N TRP A 63 1.88 10.73 -1.89
CA TRP A 63 1.09 10.29 -0.74
C TRP A 63 -0.43 10.35 -1.01
N VAL A 64 -0.88 11.36 -1.76
CA VAL A 64 -2.30 11.52 -2.10
C VAL A 64 -2.77 10.44 -3.06
N ALA A 65 -1.95 10.08 -4.05
CA ALA A 65 -2.26 8.99 -4.97
C ALA A 65 -2.34 7.64 -4.25
N TRP A 66 -1.43 7.40 -3.29
CA TRP A 66 -1.44 6.19 -2.47
C TRP A 66 -2.73 6.07 -1.63
N LEU A 67 -3.18 7.16 -0.99
CA LEU A 67 -4.46 7.20 -0.26
C LEU A 67 -5.68 7.04 -1.19
N ALA A 68 -5.67 7.65 -2.37
CA ALA A 68 -6.75 7.50 -3.35
C ALA A 68 -6.90 6.04 -3.82
N LEU A 69 -5.78 5.33 -4.03
CA LEU A 69 -5.79 3.91 -4.35
C LEU A 69 -6.34 3.05 -3.20
N LEU A 70 -6.05 3.39 -1.94
CA LEU A 70 -6.64 2.69 -0.78
C LEU A 70 -8.16 2.80 -0.77
N VAL A 71 -8.69 4.03 -0.92
CA VAL A 71 -10.14 4.25 -0.97
C VAL A 71 -10.77 3.52 -2.16
N TRP A 72 -10.13 3.55 -3.33
CA TRP A 72 -10.62 2.87 -4.52
C TRP A 72 -10.61 1.34 -4.38
N ALA A 73 -9.55 0.78 -3.77
CA ALA A 73 -9.43 -0.63 -3.48
C ALA A 73 -10.58 -1.13 -2.58
N VAL A 74 -10.96 -0.36 -1.55
CA VAL A 74 -12.08 -0.70 -0.65
C VAL A 74 -13.44 -0.50 -1.33
N THR A 75 -13.61 0.58 -2.09
CA THR A 75 -14.89 0.97 -2.70
C THR A 75 -15.30 0.05 -3.86
N GLY A 76 -14.34 -0.58 -4.54
CA GLY A 76 -14.57 -1.42 -5.71
C GLY A 76 -15.60 -2.55 -5.53
N LYS A 77 -15.69 -3.12 -4.32
CA LYS A 77 -16.67 -4.19 -4.01
C LYS A 77 -18.11 -3.69 -3.97
N ILE A 78 -18.31 -2.45 -3.52
CA ILE A 78 -19.63 -1.83 -3.36
C ILE A 78 -20.23 -1.53 -4.74
N SER A 79 -19.42 -1.00 -5.65
CA SER A 79 -19.84 -0.70 -7.04
C SER A 79 -20.32 -1.96 -7.79
N ASN A 80 -19.60 -3.08 -7.67
CA ASN A 80 -19.99 -4.34 -8.32
C ASN A 80 -21.33 -4.89 -7.79
N LYS A 81 -21.57 -4.78 -6.47
CA LYS A 81 -22.80 -5.28 -5.84
C LYS A 81 -24.03 -4.47 -6.24
N LEU A 82 -23.84 -3.18 -6.53
CA LEU A 82 -24.88 -2.29 -7.06
C LEU A 82 -25.17 -2.59 -8.53
N ALA A 83 -24.14 -2.75 -9.36
CA ALA A 83 -24.30 -3.09 -10.78
C ALA A 83 -25.05 -4.41 -11.00
N SER A 84 -24.81 -5.44 -10.17
CA SER A 84 -25.56 -6.70 -10.26
C SER A 84 -27.03 -6.57 -9.85
N LYS A 85 -27.36 -5.65 -8.93
CA LYS A 85 -28.76 -5.40 -8.53
C LYS A 85 -29.54 -4.64 -9.59
N GLU A 86 -28.89 -3.72 -10.29
CA GLU A 86 -29.52 -2.97 -11.39
C GLU A 86 -29.86 -3.86 -12.58
N HIS A 87 -28.99 -4.82 -12.91
CA HIS A 87 -29.26 -5.73 -14.03
C HIS A 87 -30.45 -6.67 -13.74
N LEU A 88 -30.60 -7.15 -12.51
CA LEU A 88 -31.74 -8.00 -12.12
C LEU A 88 -33.07 -7.24 -12.16
N LYS A 89 -33.05 -5.92 -11.86
CA LYS A 89 -34.26 -5.08 -11.91
C LYS A 89 -34.73 -4.74 -13.34
N LYS A 90 -33.86 -4.91 -14.34
CA LYS A 90 -34.19 -4.67 -15.76
C LYS A 90 -34.71 -5.92 -16.48
N VAL A 91 -34.54 -7.10 -15.88
CA VAL A 91 -34.94 -8.41 -16.46
C VAL A 91 -36.25 -8.92 -15.86
N GLN A 92 -36.67 -8.36 -14.71
CA GLN A 92 -37.96 -8.62 -14.07
C GLN A 92 -38.98 -7.54 -14.45
#